data_AF-A0A8W8IMZ9-F1
#
_entry.id   AF-A0A8W8IMZ9-F1
#
_cell.length_a   1.000
_cell.length_b   1.000
_cell.length_c   1.000
_cell.angle_alpha   90.00
_cell.angle_beta   90.00
_cell.angle_gamma   90.00
#
_symmetry.space_group_name_H-M   'P 1'
#
loop_
_entity.id
_entity.type
_entity.pdbx_description
1 polymer ?
#
loop_
_entity_poly.entity_id
_entity_poly.type
_entity_poly.pdbx_seq_one_letter_code
_entity_poly.pdbx_strand_id
1 'polypeptide(L)'
;MADIDEIDGVSDEEVEALTAGEVLQKLEEAWLNEKFSPELLEAKTDLVDCMLEQVTEMEENIKRAKKGDFKVVLHRMEIDRIRYVLSSYLRCRLKKIERYTTHVLEQESNRKEEDVCHLSPEEFTFAKE
;
A
#
# COMPACT_ATOMS: atom_id res chain seq x y z
N MET A 1 40.13 18.22 -35.21
CA MET A 1 39.76 17.20 -34.21
C MET A 1 38.59 17.82 -33.49
N ALA A 2 37.39 17.47 -33.96
CA ALA A 2 36.16 18.22 -33.69
C ALA A 2 35.59 17.85 -32.32
N ASP A 3 34.91 18.82 -31.75
CA ASP A 3 34.40 18.93 -30.39
C ASP A 3 33.54 17.75 -29.94
N ILE A 4 33.80 17.33 -28.70
CA ILE A 4 32.93 16.48 -27.89
C ILE A 4 32.02 17.45 -27.13
N ASP A 5 30.85 17.74 -27.68
CA ASP A 5 29.75 18.36 -26.94
C ASP A 5 28.72 17.29 -26.63
N GLU A 6 28.89 16.75 -25.43
CA GLU A 6 27.87 16.50 -24.40
C GLU A 6 26.43 16.91 -24.79
N ILE A 7 25.58 15.93 -25.07
CA ILE A 7 24.15 16.01 -24.75
C ILE A 7 23.86 14.73 -23.96
N ASP A 8 24.07 14.84 -22.66
CA ASP A 8 23.52 13.92 -21.68
C ASP A 8 21.99 14.01 -21.80
N GLY A 9 21.41 12.96 -22.38
CA GLY A 9 19.97 12.82 -22.49
C GLY A 9 19.42 12.64 -21.09
N VAL A 10 18.99 13.74 -20.47
CA VAL A 10 18.05 13.71 -19.35
C VAL A 10 16.84 12.94 -19.85
N SER A 11 16.79 11.64 -19.53
CA SER A 11 15.56 10.89 -19.67
C SER A 11 14.63 11.50 -18.63
N ASP A 12 13.71 12.34 -19.09
CA ASP A 12 12.47 12.59 -18.38
C ASP A 12 11.87 11.20 -18.11
N GLU A 13 12.12 10.65 -16.92
CA GLU A 13 11.39 9.50 -16.42
C GLU A 13 9.94 9.98 -16.26
N GLU A 14 9.15 9.84 -17.32
CA GLU A 14 7.70 9.93 -17.25
C GLU A 14 7.28 8.94 -16.16
N VAL A 15 6.91 9.48 -15.00
CA VAL A 15 6.31 8.69 -13.92
C VAL A 15 4.97 8.20 -14.45
N GLU A 16 4.97 7.03 -15.09
CA GLU A 16 3.76 6.40 -15.59
C GLU A 16 2.80 6.23 -14.42
N ALA A 17 1.67 6.94 -14.50
CA ALA A 17 0.61 6.84 -13.51
C ALA A 17 0.07 5.40 -13.52
N LEU A 18 0.20 4.72 -12.37
CA LEU A 18 -0.28 3.35 -12.22
C LEU A 18 -1.82 3.32 -12.26
N THR A 19 -2.36 2.30 -12.91
CA THR A 19 -3.79 1.99 -12.87
C THR A 19 -4.18 1.40 -11.52
N ALA A 20 -5.45 1.52 -11.14
CA ALA A 20 -5.97 0.90 -9.90
C ALA A 20 -5.75 -0.63 -9.85
N GLY A 21 -5.76 -1.30 -11.01
CA GLY A 21 -5.48 -2.73 -11.11
C GLY A 21 -4.01 -3.06 -10.78
N GLU A 22 -3.07 -2.26 -11.25
CA GLU A 22 -1.64 -2.42 -10.93
C GLU A 22 -1.35 -2.10 -9.47
N VAL A 23 -2.03 -1.10 -8.90
CA VAL A 23 -1.93 -0.80 -7.47
C VAL A 23 -2.45 -1.98 -6.63
N LEU A 24 -3.59 -2.57 -7.01
CA LEU A 24 -4.12 -3.76 -6.34
C LEU A 24 -3.14 -4.93 -6.42
N GLN A 25 -2.53 -5.17 -7.59
CA GLN A 25 -1.53 -6.23 -7.74
C GLN A 25 -0.33 -6.01 -6.82
N LYS A 26 0.22 -4.78 -6.76
CA LYS A 26 1.32 -4.45 -5.85
C LYS A 26 0.92 -4.62 -4.39
N LEU A 27 -0.32 -4.32 -4.02
CA LEU A 27 -0.84 -4.56 -2.68
C LEU A 27 -0.95 -6.06 -2.37
N GLU A 28 -1.42 -6.88 -3.31
CA GLU A 28 -1.48 -8.34 -3.15
C GLU A 28 -0.07 -8.94 -2.97
N GLU A 29 0.92 -8.45 -3.71
CA GLU A 29 2.32 -8.85 -3.54
C GLU A 29 2.86 -8.44 -2.16
N ALA A 30 2.64 -7.19 -1.74
CA ALA A 30 3.00 -6.71 -0.41
C ALA A 30 2.33 -7.54 0.70
N TRP A 31 1.05 -7.90 0.51
CA TRP A 31 0.30 -8.73 1.43
C TRP A 31 0.89 -10.13 1.59
N LEU A 32 1.23 -10.80 0.48
CA LEU A 32 1.85 -12.12 0.54
C LEU A 32 3.24 -12.05 1.17
N ASN A 33 4.06 -11.07 0.79
CA ASN A 33 5.39 -10.86 1.35
C ASN A 33 5.32 -10.64 2.87
N GLU A 34 4.40 -9.79 3.33
CA GLU A 34 4.18 -9.56 4.76
C GLU A 34 3.74 -10.84 5.46
N LYS A 35 2.82 -11.62 4.87
CA LYS A 35 2.33 -12.86 5.47
C LYS A 35 3.40 -13.93 5.65
N PHE A 36 4.36 -14.01 4.73
CA PHE A 36 5.39 -15.05 4.73
C PHE A 36 6.74 -14.60 5.28
N SER A 37 6.96 -13.29 5.48
CA SER A 37 8.15 -12.79 6.15
C SER A 37 8.06 -12.99 7.68
N PRO A 38 9.14 -13.44 8.35
CA PRO A 38 9.19 -13.49 9.81
C PRO A 38 9.30 -12.09 10.45
N GLU A 39 9.86 -11.13 9.71
CA GLU A 39 10.12 -9.75 10.15
C GLU A 39 9.05 -8.80 9.62
N LEU A 40 8.87 -7.65 10.29
CA LEU A 40 7.96 -6.60 9.84
C LEU A 40 8.58 -5.87 8.64
N LEU A 41 7.88 -5.87 7.51
CA LEU A 41 8.37 -5.20 6.30
C LEU A 41 8.04 -3.70 6.31
N GLU A 42 8.53 -2.98 5.32
CA GLU A 42 8.18 -1.57 5.10
C GLU A 42 6.66 -1.38 4.95
N ALA A 43 6.13 -0.34 5.59
CA ALA A 43 4.73 0.03 5.47
C ALA A 43 4.44 0.56 4.05
N LYS A 44 3.67 -0.19 3.26
CA LYS A 44 3.18 0.26 1.95
C LYS A 44 1.95 1.17 2.05
N THR A 45 2.07 2.27 2.79
CA THR A 45 0.97 3.20 3.11
C THR A 45 0.31 3.76 1.84
N ASP A 46 1.10 4.18 0.85
CA ASP A 46 0.56 4.74 -0.40
C ASP A 46 -0.37 3.77 -1.15
N LEU A 47 -0.03 2.47 -1.14
CA LEU A 47 -0.87 1.44 -1.77
C LEU A 47 -2.18 1.24 -0.99
N VAL A 48 -2.10 1.30 0.35
CA VAL A 48 -3.26 1.17 1.22
C VAL A 48 -4.20 2.34 1.02
N ASP A 49 -3.69 3.58 1.06
CA ASP A 49 -4.46 4.80 0.91
C ASP A 49 -5.14 4.86 -0.47
N CYS A 50 -4.37 4.60 -1.54
CA CYS A 50 -4.92 4.54 -2.88
C CYS A 50 -6.06 3.52 -3.00
N MET A 51 -5.91 2.32 -2.42
CA MET A 51 -6.97 1.30 -2.47
C MET A 51 -8.17 1.62 -1.59
N LEU A 52 -8.00 2.30 -0.47
CA LEU A 52 -9.12 2.80 0.34
C LEU A 52 -9.92 3.87 -0.40
N GLU A 53 -9.24 4.79 -1.10
CA GLU A 53 -9.87 5.78 -1.96
C GLU A 53 -10.64 5.11 -3.11
N GLN A 54 -10.02 4.16 -3.82
CA GLN A 54 -10.68 3.43 -4.90
C GLN A 54 -11.90 2.64 -4.43
N VAL A 55 -11.83 1.97 -3.27
CA VAL A 55 -13.00 1.30 -2.67
C VAL A 55 -14.12 2.30 -2.39
N THR A 56 -13.78 3.47 -1.82
CA THR A 56 -14.76 4.52 -1.53
C THR A 56 -15.44 5.03 -2.79
N GLU A 57 -14.66 5.27 -3.86
CA GLU A 57 -15.19 5.71 -5.14
C GLU A 57 -16.11 4.66 -5.78
N MET A 58 -15.72 3.38 -5.74
CA MET A 58 -16.56 2.28 -6.25
C MET A 58 -17.89 2.18 -5.49
N GLU A 59 -17.89 2.41 -4.17
CA GLU A 59 -19.12 2.43 -3.38
C GLU A 59 -20.04 3.59 -3.75
N GLU A 60 -19.49 4.78 -3.95
CA GLU A 60 -20.26 5.94 -4.40
C GLU A 60 -20.83 5.73 -5.81
N ASN A 61 -20.05 5.10 -6.71
CA ASN A 61 -20.52 4.70 -8.04
C ASN A 61 -21.68 3.69 -7.96
N ILE A 62 -21.60 2.71 -7.06
CA ILE A 62 -22.70 1.75 -6.82
C ILE A 62 -23.96 2.46 -6.30
N LYS A 63 -23.83 3.43 -5.39
CA LYS A 63 -24.97 4.20 -4.86
C LYS A 63 -25.71 4.97 -5.96
N ARG A 64 -24.96 5.48 -6.95
CA ARG A 64 -25.52 6.20 -8.11
C ARG A 64 -26.03 5.29 -9.23
N ALA A 65 -25.65 4.01 -9.22
CA ALA A 65 -26.00 3.07 -10.28
C ALA A 65 -27.50 2.72 -10.31
N LYS A 66 -28.00 2.38 -11.50
CA LYS A 66 -29.40 1.97 -11.70
C LYS A 66 -29.68 0.67 -10.95
N LYS A 67 -30.78 0.63 -10.19
CA LYS A 67 -31.24 -0.58 -9.50
C LYS A 67 -31.49 -1.71 -10.51
N GLY A 68 -30.97 -2.89 -10.20
CA GLY A 68 -31.12 -4.09 -11.04
C GLY A 68 -30.03 -4.28 -12.11
N ASP A 69 -29.03 -3.40 -12.20
CA ASP A 69 -27.86 -3.63 -13.05
C ASP A 69 -26.97 -4.72 -12.43
N PHE A 70 -26.71 -5.79 -13.20
CA PHE A 70 -25.84 -6.89 -12.80
C PHE A 70 -24.41 -6.43 -12.48
N LYS A 71 -23.92 -5.35 -13.12
CA LYS A 71 -22.60 -4.77 -12.82
C LYS A 71 -22.46 -4.35 -11.36
N VAL A 72 -23.56 -3.93 -10.72
CA VAL A 72 -23.55 -3.57 -9.28
C VAL A 72 -23.18 -4.78 -8.43
N VAL A 73 -23.67 -5.97 -8.76
CA VAL A 73 -23.35 -7.20 -8.02
C VAL A 73 -21.86 -7.53 -8.19
N LEU A 74 -21.33 -7.44 -9.42
CA LEU A 74 -19.90 -7.66 -9.68
C LEU A 74 -19.02 -6.67 -8.91
N HIS A 75 -19.33 -5.37 -8.94
CA HIS A 75 -18.55 -4.37 -8.21
C HIS A 75 -18.61 -4.57 -6.69
N ARG A 76 -19.74 -5.00 -6.13
CA ARG A 76 -19.83 -5.34 -4.69
C ARG A 76 -18.94 -6.51 -4.34
N MET A 77 -18.97 -7.59 -5.13
CA MET A 77 -18.09 -8.74 -4.92
C MET A 77 -16.62 -8.34 -5.00
N GLU A 78 -16.27 -7.44 -5.90
CA GLU A 78 -14.90 -6.95 -6.05
C GLU A 78 -14.45 -6.11 -4.85
N ILE A 79 -15.29 -5.20 -4.38
CA ILE A 79 -15.04 -4.42 -3.17
C ILE A 79 -14.79 -5.34 -1.98
N ASP A 80 -15.60 -6.39 -1.82
CA ASP A 80 -15.42 -7.36 -0.72
C ASP A 80 -14.07 -8.08 -0.83
N ARG A 81 -13.62 -8.41 -2.04
CA ARG A 81 -12.30 -9.01 -2.31
C ARG A 81 -11.16 -8.06 -1.92
N ILE A 82 -11.23 -6.80 -2.37
CA ILE A 82 -10.21 -5.77 -2.08
C ILE A 82 -10.15 -5.50 -0.57
N ARG A 83 -11.31 -5.35 0.08
CA ARG A 83 -11.39 -5.16 1.54
C ARG A 83 -10.79 -6.31 2.32
N TYR A 84 -10.98 -7.54 1.86
CA TYR A 84 -10.37 -8.71 2.47
C TYR A 84 -8.83 -8.62 2.41
N VAL A 85 -8.26 -8.31 1.24
CA VAL A 85 -6.81 -8.15 1.06
C VAL A 85 -6.26 -7.05 1.98
N LEU A 86 -6.84 -5.85 1.93
CA LEU A 86 -6.47 -4.72 2.80
C LEU A 86 -6.50 -5.10 4.28
N SER A 87 -7.64 -5.65 4.72
CA SER A 87 -7.82 -6.04 6.12
C SER A 87 -6.85 -7.14 6.53
N SER A 88 -6.56 -8.10 5.64
CA SER A 88 -5.63 -9.19 5.95
C SER A 88 -4.18 -8.70 6.00
N TYR A 89 -3.78 -7.76 5.16
CA TYR A 89 -2.46 -7.14 5.19
C TYR A 89 -2.25 -6.38 6.51
N LEU A 90 -3.16 -5.45 6.83
CA LEU A 90 -3.08 -4.64 8.06
C LEU A 90 -3.09 -5.51 9.32
N ARG A 91 -3.97 -6.53 9.39
CA ARG A 91 -3.96 -7.47 10.53
C ARG A 91 -2.65 -8.26 10.66
N CYS A 92 -2.02 -8.64 9.54
CA CYS A 92 -0.74 -9.33 9.59
C CYS A 92 0.34 -8.45 10.22
N ARG A 93 0.37 -7.18 9.82
CA ARG A 93 1.31 -6.18 10.35
C ARG A 93 1.07 -5.90 11.83
N LEU A 94 -0.17 -5.60 12.22
CA LEU A 94 -0.54 -5.37 13.62
C LEU A 94 -0.14 -6.55 14.52
N LYS A 95 -0.37 -7.79 14.07
CA LYS A 95 0.03 -8.98 14.82
C LYS A 95 1.55 -9.11 14.99
N LYS A 96 2.34 -8.69 13.99
CA LYS A 96 3.81 -8.66 14.11
C LYS A 96 4.28 -7.55 15.04
N ILE A 97 3.67 -6.37 14.92
CA ILE A 97 3.95 -5.23 15.80
C ILE A 97 3.67 -5.62 17.25
N GLU A 98 2.48 -6.15 17.55
CA GLU A 98 2.07 -6.59 18.90
C GLU A 98 3.00 -7.69 19.46
N ARG A 99 3.48 -8.60 18.59
CA ARG A 99 4.38 -9.68 19.02
C ARG A 99 5.80 -9.20 19.33
N TYR A 100 6.27 -8.16 18.65
CA TYR A 100 7.65 -7.70 18.70
C TYR A 100 7.77 -6.22 19.13
N THR A 101 6.81 -5.69 19.88
CA THR A 101 6.66 -4.26 20.19
C THR A 101 7.96 -3.61 20.66
N THR A 102 8.65 -4.19 21.66
CA THR A 102 9.89 -3.63 22.20
C THR A 102 10.98 -3.50 21.15
N HIS A 103 11.17 -4.54 20.34
CA HIS A 103 12.18 -4.54 19.27
C HIS A 103 11.83 -3.53 18.18
N VAL A 104 10.57 -3.46 17.77
CA VAL A 104 10.09 -2.53 16.75
C VAL A 104 10.26 -1.07 17.19
N LEU A 105 9.92 -0.73 18.44
CA LEU A 105 10.11 0.62 18.97
C LEU A 105 11.59 0.99 19.14
N GLU A 106 12.45 0.04 19.50
CA GLU A 106 13.90 0.25 19.59
C GLU A 106 14.50 0.49 18.20
N GLN A 107 14.09 -0.28 17.19
CA GLN A 107 14.49 -0.08 15.80
C GLN A 107 14.07 1.31 15.31
N GLU A 108 12.82 1.71 15.56
CA GLU A 108 12.33 3.04 15.14
C GLU A 108 13.05 4.18 15.87
N SER A 109 13.42 3.99 17.14
CA SER A 109 14.15 5.00 17.93
C SER A 109 15.60 5.17 17.46
N ASN A 110 16.22 4.10 16.95
CA ASN A 110 17.59 4.08 16.44
C ASN A 110 17.67 4.35 14.93
N ARG A 111 16.52 4.52 14.25
CA ARG A 111 16.42 4.76 12.82
C ARG A 111 17.08 6.09 12.45
N LYS A 112 17.84 6.12 11.35
CA LYS A 112 18.34 7.38 10.76
C LYS A 112 17.30 7.95 9.81
N GLU A 113 17.33 9.26 9.56
CA GLU A 113 16.39 9.91 8.64
C GLU A 113 16.42 9.34 7.21
N GLU A 114 17.57 8.80 6.79
CA GLU A 114 17.77 8.17 5.49
C GLU A 114 17.21 6.74 5.39
N ASP A 115 16.94 6.10 6.54
CA ASP A 115 16.46 4.72 6.58
C ASP A 115 14.94 4.65 6.36
N VAL A 116 14.52 3.59 5.67
CA VAL A 116 13.11 3.31 5.37
C VAL A 116 12.28 3.18 6.65
N CYS A 117 11.13 3.85 6.70
CA CYS A 117 10.21 3.76 7.83
C CYS A 117 9.41 2.44 7.75
N HIS A 118 9.56 1.58 8.76
CA HIS A 118 8.85 0.30 8.79
C HIS A 118 7.41 0.42 9.28
N LEU A 119 7.07 1.50 9.98
CA LEU A 119 5.76 1.74 10.57
C LEU A 119 5.04 2.89 9.88
N SER A 120 3.72 2.77 9.70
CA SER A 120 2.89 3.94 9.47
C SER A 120 2.78 4.79 10.75
N PRO A 121 2.40 6.09 10.65
CA PRO A 121 2.15 6.93 11.82
C PRO A 121 1.12 6.34 12.80
N GLU A 122 0.08 5.70 12.27
CA GLU A 122 -0.98 5.04 13.04
C GLU A 122 -0.45 3.78 13.72
N GLU A 123 0.36 2.99 13.03
CA GLU A 123 1.02 1.80 13.57
C GLU A 123 2.01 2.16 14.69
N PHE A 124 2.75 3.26 14.53
CA PHE A 124 3.63 3.78 15.58
C PHE A 124 2.85 4.25 16.81
N THR A 125 1.69 4.88 16.59
CA THR A 125 0.78 5.26 17.68
C THR A 125 0.29 4.01 18.42
N PHE A 126 -0.20 3.01 17.68
CA PHE A 126 -0.65 1.73 18.24
C PHE A 126 0.46 1.01 19.01
N ALA A 127 1.71 1.01 18.52
CA ALA A 127 2.82 0.36 19.19
C ALA A 127 3.20 1.00 20.54
N LYS A 128 2.81 2.26 20.78
CA LYS A 128 3.09 3.00 22.02
C LYS A 128 2.00 2.86 23.09
N GLU A 129 0.83 2.37 22.73
CA GLU A 129 -0.29 2.09 23.65
C GLU A 129 -0.05 0.83 24.48
#